data_AF-A0A914ZHK2-F1
#
_entry.id   AF-A0A914ZHK2-F1
#
_cell.length_a   1.000
_cell.length_b   1.000
_cell.length_c   1.000
_cell.angle_alpha   90.00
_cell.angle_beta   90.00
_cell.angle_gamma   90.00
#
_symmetry.space_group_name_H-M   'P 1'
#
loop_
_entity.id
_entity.type
_entity.pdbx_description
1 polymer ?
#
loop_
_entity_poly.entity_id
_entity_poly.type
_entity_poly.pdbx_seq_one_letter_code
_entity_poly.pdbx_strand_id
1 'polypeptide(L)'
;MEGVGAGGKGHRNESKQKKDHHSTEHGGGDGYDKQLAIFVKETLKIGVPKLVKDFHEARATAPKNMPKTAFEKNHDKNRYKDVICMDETRVVLSWPPENPNDYIHANWVQVRGEKRYICTQGPTSKTVEDFWRLVFQEKCKGIVMLTEVMELGKKKCEQYWPKTVGDSMTSGLCTIVNKKVTEVEKMLLSTQLEVTANGETLKCEHVLWTGW
;
A
#
# COMPACT_ATOMS: atom_id res chain seq x y z
N MET A 1 33.00 53.77 60.05
CA MET A 1 32.19 54.79 59.34
C MET A 1 31.89 54.19 57.98
N GLU A 2 30.82 53.40 57.90
CA GLU A 2 29.45 53.83 57.55
C GLU A 2 29.34 54.26 56.09
N GLY A 3 28.40 53.64 55.36
CA GLY A 3 28.04 54.07 54.01
C GLY A 3 27.34 53.01 53.17
N VAL A 4 26.06 52.80 53.44
CA VAL A 4 25.09 51.98 52.69
C VAL A 4 24.87 52.54 51.28
N GLY A 5 24.59 51.70 50.26
CA GLY A 5 23.91 52.20 49.06
C GLY A 5 23.78 51.29 47.84
N ALA A 6 22.54 50.89 47.57
CA ALA A 6 21.92 50.64 46.26
C ALA A 6 22.19 49.30 45.54
N GLY A 7 21.21 48.40 45.69
CA GLY A 7 20.99 47.26 44.80
C GLY A 7 20.47 47.67 43.42
N GLY A 8 21.21 47.28 42.38
CA GLY A 8 20.78 47.34 40.99
C GLY A 8 20.10 46.03 40.58
N LYS A 9 18.83 46.12 40.20
CA LYS A 9 18.04 45.03 39.62
C LYS A 9 18.63 44.63 38.26
N GLY A 10 19.34 43.50 38.19
CA GLY A 10 19.67 42.84 36.93
C GLY A 10 18.41 42.26 36.29
N HIS A 11 17.97 42.83 35.17
CA HIS A 11 16.99 42.21 34.29
C HIS A 11 17.59 40.92 33.69
N ARG A 12 17.17 39.76 34.20
CA ARG A 12 17.36 38.47 33.53
C ARG A 12 16.35 38.39 32.39
N ASN A 13 16.85 38.42 31.17
CA ASN A 13 16.08 38.22 29.95
C ASN A 13 15.74 36.72 29.86
N GLU A 14 14.59 36.31 30.38
CA GLU A 14 14.05 34.97 30.13
C GLU A 14 13.46 34.93 28.71
N SER A 15 14.26 34.43 27.77
CA SER A 15 13.76 34.03 26.45
C SER A 15 12.80 32.86 26.61
N LYS A 16 11.49 33.15 26.69
CA LYS A 16 10.43 32.14 26.55
C LYS A 16 10.50 31.57 25.15
N GLN A 17 11.11 30.39 25.01
CA GLN A 17 10.91 29.53 23.83
C GLN A 17 9.41 29.18 23.77
N LYS A 18 8.70 29.79 22.83
CA LYS A 18 7.38 29.32 22.40
C LYS A 18 7.57 27.90 21.88
N LYS A 19 6.96 26.93 22.57
CA LYS A 19 6.73 25.60 22.02
C LYS A 19 5.72 25.78 20.90
N ASP A 20 6.18 25.80 19.66
CA ASP A 20 5.31 25.67 18.50
C ASP A 20 4.68 24.27 18.54
N HIS A 21 3.41 24.23 18.94
CA HIS A 21 2.56 23.08 18.68
C HIS A 21 2.38 23.00 17.17
N HIS A 22 3.13 22.10 16.55
CA HIS A 22 2.89 21.71 15.17
C HIS A 22 1.60 20.88 15.16
N SER A 23 0.46 21.58 15.04
CA SER A 23 -0.82 20.96 14.72
C SER A 23 -0.69 20.32 13.35
N THR A 24 -0.77 18.99 13.31
CA THR A 24 -0.92 18.22 12.08
C THR A 24 -2.23 18.64 11.43
N GLU A 25 -2.14 19.43 10.37
CA GLU A 25 -3.30 19.79 9.53
C GLU A 25 -3.94 18.50 9.00
N HIS A 26 -5.13 18.20 9.50
CA HIS A 26 -5.98 17.16 8.95
C HIS A 26 -6.49 17.66 7.60
N GLY A 27 -6.03 17.03 6.52
CA GLY A 27 -6.36 17.38 5.13
C GLY A 27 -7.80 17.07 4.70
N GLY A 28 -8.79 17.36 5.56
CA GLY A 28 -10.21 17.33 5.25
C GLY A 28 -10.83 18.65 5.70
N GLY A 29 -10.82 19.67 4.83
CA GLY A 29 -11.48 20.94 5.14
C GLY A 29 -13.01 20.79 5.19
N ASP A 30 -13.71 21.75 5.80
CA ASP A 30 -15.18 21.83 5.97
C ASP A 30 -16.01 21.43 4.73
N GLY A 31 -15.45 21.56 3.53
CA GLY A 31 -16.09 21.13 2.28
C GLY A 31 -16.19 19.61 2.12
N TYR A 32 -15.16 18.86 2.54
CA TYR A 32 -15.17 17.39 2.50
C TYR A 32 -16.23 16.84 3.45
N ASP A 33 -16.28 17.32 4.69
CA ASP A 33 -17.23 16.86 5.69
C ASP A 33 -18.68 17.14 5.27
N LYS A 34 -18.94 18.30 4.66
CA LYS A 34 -20.25 18.61 4.07
C LYS A 34 -20.60 17.66 2.92
N GLN A 35 -19.68 17.40 2.00
CA GLN A 35 -19.91 16.46 0.90
C GLN A 35 -20.14 15.04 1.40
N LEU A 36 -19.36 14.59 2.38
CA LEU A 36 -19.53 13.29 3.02
C LEU A 36 -20.89 13.18 3.71
N ALA A 37 -21.30 14.21 4.45
CA ALA A 37 -22.61 14.24 5.10
C ALA A 37 -23.77 14.17 4.08
N ILE A 38 -23.65 14.87 2.95
CA ILE A 38 -24.63 14.78 1.85
C ILE A 38 -24.67 13.37 1.29
N PHE A 39 -23.51 12.79 0.96
CA PHE A 39 -23.40 11.42 0.45
C PHE A 39 -24.09 10.43 1.40
N VAL A 40 -23.77 10.46 2.70
CA VAL A 40 -24.36 9.57 3.70
C VAL A 40 -25.88 9.71 3.74
N LYS A 41 -26.41 10.95 3.79
CA LYS A 41 -27.86 11.19 3.82
C LYS A 41 -28.57 10.65 2.58
N GLU A 42 -28.03 10.89 1.39
CA GLU A 42 -28.63 10.41 0.15
C GLU A 42 -28.53 8.88 0.03
N THR A 43 -27.39 8.28 0.40
CA THR A 43 -27.23 6.82 0.43
C THR A 43 -28.24 6.14 1.36
N LEU A 44 -28.46 6.69 2.56
CA LEU A 44 -29.46 6.17 3.49
C LEU A 44 -30.88 6.29 2.95
N LYS A 45 -31.18 7.38 2.23
CA LYS A 45 -32.49 7.62 1.63
C LYS A 45 -32.80 6.65 0.48
N ILE A 46 -31.83 6.35 -0.38
CA ILE A 46 -32.04 5.42 -1.51
C ILE A 46 -32.05 3.94 -1.07
N GLY A 47 -31.33 3.63 0.00
CA GLY A 47 -31.27 2.29 0.60
C GLY A 47 -30.53 1.24 -0.25
N VAL A 48 -30.36 0.05 0.35
CA VAL A 48 -29.65 -1.09 -0.25
C VAL A 48 -30.21 -1.52 -1.61
N PRO A 49 -31.54 -1.59 -1.86
CA PRO A 49 -32.05 -2.03 -3.16
C PRO A 49 -31.58 -1.17 -4.33
N LYS A 50 -31.52 0.16 -4.14
CA LYS A 50 -31.01 1.06 -5.17
C LYS A 50 -29.50 0.91 -5.35
N LEU A 51 -28.74 0.76 -4.27
CA LEU A 51 -27.29 0.50 -4.36
C LEU A 51 -26.97 -0.77 -5.16
N VAL A 52 -27.75 -1.85 -4.94
CA VAL A 52 -27.61 -3.10 -5.70
C VAL A 52 -27.92 -2.89 -7.17
N LYS A 53 -29.00 -2.14 -7.48
CA LYS A 53 -29.33 -1.77 -8.86
C LYS A 53 -28.19 -0.98 -9.52
N ASP A 54 -27.66 0.03 -8.84
CA ASP A 54 -26.57 0.87 -9.34
C ASP A 54 -25.29 0.08 -9.59
N PHE A 55 -24.96 -0.85 -8.70
CA PHE A 55 -23.85 -1.78 -8.89
C PHE A 55 -24.03 -2.63 -10.15
N HIS A 56 -25.22 -3.18 -10.38
CA HIS A 56 -25.50 -3.99 -11.58
C HIS A 56 -25.44 -3.17 -12.86
N GLU A 57 -25.95 -1.93 -12.85
CA GLU A 57 -25.86 -1.01 -13.98
C GLU A 57 -24.40 -0.67 -14.31
N ALA A 58 -23.61 -0.27 -13.30
CA ALA A 58 -22.19 0.02 -13.46
C ALA A 58 -21.44 -1.21 -14.04
N ARG A 59 -21.70 -2.40 -13.49
CA ARG A 59 -21.10 -3.65 -13.98
C ARG A 59 -21.51 -3.97 -15.42
N ALA A 60 -22.76 -3.68 -15.81
CA ALA A 60 -23.24 -3.93 -17.16
C ALA A 60 -22.56 -3.02 -18.19
N THR A 61 -22.19 -1.81 -17.78
CA THR A 61 -21.47 -0.81 -18.61
C THR A 61 -19.95 -0.96 -18.61
N ALA A 62 -19.40 -1.84 -17.76
CA ALA A 62 -17.96 -2.07 -17.72
C ALA A 62 -17.44 -2.54 -19.09
N PRO A 63 -16.25 -2.10 -19.52
CA PRO A 63 -15.68 -2.49 -20.80
C PRO A 63 -15.67 -4.01 -20.96
N LYS A 64 -16.17 -4.48 -22.11
CA LYS A 64 -16.17 -5.90 -22.48
C LYS A 64 -15.09 -6.12 -23.54
N ASN A 65 -14.53 -7.32 -23.56
CA ASN A 65 -13.56 -7.76 -24.57
C ASN A 65 -12.24 -6.96 -24.60
N MET A 66 -11.76 -6.52 -23.43
CA MET A 66 -10.40 -5.96 -23.33
C MET A 66 -9.35 -7.05 -23.67
N PRO A 67 -8.30 -6.71 -24.44
CA PRO A 67 -7.22 -7.64 -24.73
C PRO A 67 -6.61 -8.21 -23.44
N LYS A 68 -6.39 -9.53 -23.44
CA LYS A 68 -5.90 -10.30 -22.28
C LYS A 68 -4.96 -11.42 -22.73
N THR A 69 -4.23 -11.17 -23.81
CA THR A 69 -3.33 -12.10 -24.48
C THR A 69 -2.25 -12.60 -23.53
N ALA A 70 -1.67 -11.71 -22.72
CA ALA A 70 -0.63 -12.09 -21.77
C ALA A 70 -1.20 -12.94 -20.64
N PHE A 71 -2.40 -12.59 -20.15
CA PHE A 71 -3.12 -13.38 -19.15
C PHE A 71 -3.44 -14.80 -19.64
N GLU A 72 -3.91 -14.93 -20.89
CA GLU A 72 -4.23 -16.22 -21.51
C GLU A 72 -2.98 -17.07 -21.76
N LYS A 73 -1.84 -16.47 -22.10
CA LYS A 73 -0.58 -17.23 -22.29
C LYS A 73 0.04 -17.74 -20.99
N ASN A 74 -0.28 -17.13 -19.85
CA ASN A 74 0.37 -17.38 -18.56
C ASN A 74 -0.60 -17.93 -17.50
N HIS A 75 -1.43 -18.90 -17.90
CA HIS A 75 -2.49 -19.46 -17.03
C HIS A 75 -1.98 -19.95 -15.66
N ASP A 76 -0.77 -20.48 -15.59
CA ASP A 76 -0.22 -21.05 -14.35
C ASP A 76 0.34 -19.99 -13.38
N LYS A 77 0.41 -18.73 -13.82
CA LYS A 77 0.75 -17.56 -13.00
C LYS A 77 -0.48 -16.80 -12.50
N ASN A 78 -1.68 -17.22 -12.92
CA ASN A 78 -2.94 -16.60 -12.50
C ASN A 78 -3.53 -17.40 -11.33
N ARG A 79 -3.82 -16.73 -10.22
CA ARG A 79 -4.46 -17.37 -9.05
C ARG A 79 -5.89 -17.80 -9.36
N TYR A 80 -6.61 -16.98 -10.13
CA TYR A 80 -8.01 -17.18 -10.49
C TYR A 80 -8.19 -17.06 -12.00
N LYS A 81 -8.97 -17.97 -12.60
CA LYS A 81 -9.19 -18.00 -14.05
C LYS A 81 -10.19 -16.93 -14.50
N ASP A 82 -11.05 -16.49 -13.59
CA ASP A 82 -12.15 -15.55 -13.79
C ASP A 82 -11.77 -14.09 -13.45
N VAL A 83 -10.59 -13.87 -12.88
CA VAL A 83 -10.06 -12.52 -12.60
C VAL A 83 -9.05 -12.17 -13.69
N ILE A 84 -9.46 -11.34 -14.64
CA ILE A 84 -8.67 -11.02 -15.83
C ILE A 84 -7.61 -9.96 -15.54
N CYS A 85 -6.38 -10.19 -16.01
CA CYS A 85 -5.34 -9.16 -16.14
C CYS A 85 -5.39 -8.59 -17.56
N MET A 86 -5.59 -7.27 -17.69
CA MET A 86 -5.77 -6.60 -18.97
C MET A 86 -4.43 -6.24 -19.59
N ASP A 87 -4.24 -6.47 -20.90
CA ASP A 87 -2.97 -6.18 -21.57
C ASP A 87 -2.62 -4.68 -21.55
N GLU A 88 -3.63 -3.81 -21.69
CA GLU A 88 -3.44 -2.36 -21.85
C GLU A 88 -2.74 -1.71 -20.65
N THR A 89 -3.08 -2.15 -19.43
CA THR A 89 -2.56 -1.54 -18.20
C THR A 89 -1.70 -2.49 -17.37
N ARG A 90 -1.37 -3.68 -17.89
CA ARG A 90 -0.56 -4.62 -17.11
C ARG A 90 0.81 -4.04 -16.79
N VAL A 91 1.37 -4.44 -15.65
CA VAL A 91 2.78 -4.21 -15.36
C VAL A 91 3.61 -5.19 -16.19
N VAL A 92 4.62 -4.67 -16.89
CA VAL A 92 5.55 -5.48 -17.69
C VAL A 92 6.84 -5.64 -16.91
N LEU A 93 7.22 -6.87 -16.59
CA LEU A 93 8.50 -7.14 -15.96
C LEU A 93 9.62 -7.09 -17.00
N SER A 94 10.70 -6.41 -16.68
CA SER A 94 11.88 -6.25 -17.54
C SER A 94 13.18 -6.45 -16.76
N TRP A 95 13.13 -6.41 -15.43
CA TRP A 95 14.25 -6.70 -14.55
C TRP A 95 14.10 -8.08 -13.88
N PRO A 96 15.19 -8.85 -13.69
CA PRO A 96 16.50 -8.64 -14.29
C PRO A 96 16.48 -8.94 -15.81
N PRO A 97 17.36 -8.34 -16.64
CA PRO A 97 17.37 -8.52 -18.09
C PRO A 97 17.50 -9.99 -18.54
N GLU A 98 18.11 -10.83 -17.72
CA GLU A 98 18.34 -12.25 -17.98
C GLU A 98 17.08 -13.10 -17.77
N ASN A 99 16.06 -12.57 -17.09
CA ASN A 99 14.80 -13.27 -16.88
C ASN A 99 13.80 -12.88 -18.00
N PRO A 100 13.50 -13.78 -18.96
CA PRO A 100 12.66 -13.47 -20.10
C PRO A 100 11.17 -13.36 -19.76
N ASN A 101 10.77 -13.71 -18.53
CA ASN A 101 9.39 -13.58 -18.11
C ASN A 101 9.03 -12.10 -17.91
N ASP A 102 8.13 -11.60 -18.75
CA ASP A 102 7.60 -10.24 -18.69
C ASP A 102 6.23 -10.15 -17.98
N TYR A 103 5.67 -11.29 -17.57
CA TYR A 103 4.31 -11.38 -17.05
C TYR A 103 4.25 -11.50 -15.54
N ILE A 104 3.38 -10.68 -14.95
CA ILE A 104 2.81 -10.80 -13.62
C ILE A 104 1.35 -10.35 -13.68
N HIS A 105 0.48 -11.00 -12.89
CA HIS A 105 -0.92 -10.58 -12.79
C HIS A 105 -1.04 -9.32 -11.93
N ALA A 106 -0.76 -8.17 -12.56
CA ALA A 106 -0.78 -6.86 -11.95
C ALA A 106 -1.14 -5.80 -12.99
N ASN A 107 -1.99 -4.85 -12.63
CA ASN A 107 -2.40 -3.73 -13.48
C ASN A 107 -2.14 -2.40 -12.77
N TRP A 108 -1.71 -1.40 -13.54
CA TRP A 108 -1.73 -0.01 -13.10
C TRP A 108 -3.16 0.49 -13.01
N VAL A 109 -3.50 1.15 -11.90
CA VAL A 109 -4.80 1.74 -11.64
C VAL A 109 -4.63 3.22 -11.31
N GLN A 110 -5.19 4.08 -12.15
CA GLN A 110 -5.22 5.52 -11.94
C GLN A 110 -6.34 5.87 -10.95
N VAL A 111 -6.05 6.71 -9.95
CA VAL A 111 -7.07 7.13 -8.97
C VAL A 111 -7.43 8.60 -9.18
N ARG A 112 -6.51 9.52 -8.88
CA ARG A 112 -6.71 10.97 -9.07
C ARG A 112 -5.39 11.67 -9.36
N GLY A 113 -5.40 12.59 -10.32
CA GLY A 113 -4.19 13.32 -10.73
C GLY A 113 -3.12 12.34 -11.19
N GLU A 114 -1.91 12.47 -10.65
CA GLU A 114 -0.77 11.59 -10.95
C GLU A 114 -0.69 10.34 -10.04
N LYS A 115 -1.59 10.21 -9.05
CA LYS A 115 -1.58 9.09 -8.11
C LYS A 115 -2.08 7.81 -8.80
N ARG A 116 -1.16 6.85 -8.92
CA ARG A 116 -1.40 5.52 -9.47
C ARG A 116 -1.02 4.44 -8.46
N TYR A 117 -1.75 3.33 -8.50
CA TYR A 117 -1.48 2.12 -7.73
C TYR A 117 -1.20 0.97 -8.67
N ILE A 118 -0.54 -0.05 -8.15
CA ILE A 118 -0.49 -1.36 -8.78
C ILE A 118 -1.46 -2.25 -8.01
N CYS A 119 -2.52 -2.70 -8.67
CA CYS A 119 -3.40 -3.72 -8.13
C CYS A 119 -2.93 -5.08 -8.66
N THR A 120 -2.62 -6.01 -7.76
CA THR A 120 -2.09 -7.34 -8.11
C THR A 120 -2.75 -8.42 -7.26
N GLN A 121 -2.79 -9.64 -7.76
CA GLN A 121 -3.25 -10.80 -6.99
C GLN A 121 -2.32 -11.07 -5.80
N GLY A 122 -2.81 -11.77 -4.77
CA GLY A 122 -1.93 -12.35 -3.76
C GLY A 122 -0.93 -13.32 -4.40
N PRO A 123 0.40 -13.15 -4.23
CA PRO A 123 1.40 -14.01 -4.85
C PRO A 123 1.11 -15.49 -4.66
N THR A 124 1.31 -16.31 -5.70
CA THR A 124 1.25 -17.78 -5.64
C THR A 124 2.65 -18.34 -5.50
N SER A 125 2.79 -19.64 -5.22
CA SER A 125 4.10 -20.31 -5.12
C SER A 125 4.97 -20.13 -6.36
N LYS A 126 4.36 -19.89 -7.53
CA LYS A 126 5.04 -19.66 -8.81
C LYS A 126 5.36 -18.21 -9.09
N THR A 127 4.81 -17.26 -8.34
CA THR A 127 4.89 -15.82 -8.64
C THR A 127 5.46 -14.99 -7.50
N VAL A 128 6.00 -15.61 -6.44
CA VAL A 128 6.68 -14.87 -5.36
C VAL A 128 7.88 -14.10 -5.90
N GLU A 129 8.68 -14.73 -6.78
CA GLU A 129 9.81 -14.07 -7.43
C GLU A 129 9.36 -12.91 -8.33
N ASP A 130 8.37 -13.15 -9.18
CA ASP A 130 7.80 -12.12 -10.06
C ASP A 130 7.25 -10.93 -9.27
N PHE A 131 6.66 -11.16 -8.10
CA PHE A 131 6.17 -10.11 -7.21
C PHE A 131 7.31 -9.25 -6.67
N TRP A 132 8.40 -9.85 -6.20
CA TRP A 132 9.55 -9.08 -5.73
C TRP A 132 10.31 -8.38 -6.86
N ARG A 133 10.32 -8.95 -8.07
CA ARG A 133 10.79 -8.27 -9.27
C ARG A 133 9.97 -7.01 -9.55
N LEU A 134 8.64 -7.10 -9.48
CA LEU A 134 7.73 -5.94 -9.63
C LEU A 134 8.06 -4.86 -8.59
N VAL A 135 8.10 -5.22 -7.31
CA VAL A 135 8.33 -4.27 -6.21
C VAL A 135 9.68 -3.56 -6.37
N PHE A 136 10.72 -4.30 -6.74
CA PHE A 136 12.06 -3.76 -6.91
C PHE A 136 12.19 -2.91 -8.17
N GLN A 137 11.68 -3.37 -9.32
CA GLN A 137 11.69 -2.64 -10.60
C GLN A 137 10.96 -1.30 -10.48
N GLU A 138 9.74 -1.33 -9.95
CA GLU A 138 8.87 -0.14 -9.83
C GLU A 138 9.22 0.72 -8.59
N LYS A 139 10.27 0.35 -7.85
CA LYS A 139 10.76 1.02 -6.64
C LYS A 139 9.64 1.30 -5.64
N CYS A 140 8.70 0.35 -5.48
CA CYS A 140 7.52 0.51 -4.66
C CYS A 140 7.91 0.83 -3.20
N LYS A 141 7.38 1.93 -2.67
CA LYS A 141 7.65 2.37 -1.30
C LYS A 141 6.80 1.67 -0.26
N GLY A 142 5.66 1.11 -0.68
CA GLY A 142 4.83 0.33 0.21
C GLY A 142 3.98 -0.70 -0.51
N ILE A 143 3.57 -1.69 0.27
CA ILE A 143 2.68 -2.79 -0.10
C ILE A 143 1.53 -2.76 0.88
N VAL A 144 0.30 -2.78 0.37
CA VAL A 144 -0.90 -2.91 1.20
C VAL A 144 -1.49 -4.28 0.93
N MET A 145 -1.44 -5.15 1.93
CA MET A 145 -1.96 -6.51 1.89
C MET A 145 -3.29 -6.57 2.63
N LEU A 146 -4.36 -6.86 1.90
CA LEU A 146 -5.76 -6.83 2.36
C LEU A 146 -6.34 -8.23 2.64
N THR A 147 -5.47 -9.21 2.85
CA THR A 147 -5.86 -10.61 3.05
C THR A 147 -4.81 -11.29 3.90
N GLU A 148 -5.20 -12.27 4.70
CA GLU A 148 -4.23 -13.17 5.33
C GLU A 148 -3.72 -14.23 4.34
N VAL A 149 -2.64 -14.94 4.69
CA VAL A 149 -2.15 -16.07 3.87
C VAL A 149 -3.23 -17.15 3.73
N MET A 150 -3.97 -17.39 4.83
CA MET A 150 -5.05 -18.36 4.92
C MET A 150 -6.30 -17.69 5.48
N GLU A 151 -7.44 -17.89 4.83
CA GLU A 151 -8.74 -17.40 5.30
C GLU A 151 -9.75 -18.54 5.22
N LEU A 152 -10.43 -18.85 6.33
CA LEU A 152 -11.44 -19.91 6.39
C LEU A 152 -10.93 -21.24 5.79
N GLY A 153 -9.67 -21.60 6.08
CA GLY A 153 -9.02 -22.81 5.58
C GLY A 153 -8.57 -22.77 4.11
N LYS A 154 -8.76 -21.65 3.40
CA LYS A 154 -8.35 -21.49 1.99
C LYS A 154 -7.13 -20.59 1.87
N LYS A 155 -6.17 -21.00 1.04
CA LYS A 155 -4.97 -20.22 0.75
C LYS A 155 -5.30 -19.04 -0.17
N LYS A 156 -5.08 -17.82 0.30
CA LYS A 156 -5.33 -16.56 -0.44
C LYS A 156 -4.05 -15.92 -0.95
N CYS A 157 -2.94 -16.17 -0.26
CA CYS A 157 -1.64 -15.62 -0.59
C CYS A 157 -0.53 -16.61 -0.20
N GLU A 158 0.66 -16.49 -0.79
CA GLU A 158 1.87 -17.07 -0.22
C GLU A 158 2.44 -16.21 0.91
N GLN A 159 3.23 -16.83 1.78
CA GLN A 159 4.09 -16.07 2.69
C GLN A 159 5.30 -15.55 1.91
N TYR A 160 5.17 -14.37 1.30
CA TYR A 160 6.20 -13.79 0.45
C TYR A 160 7.17 -12.86 1.18
N TRP A 161 7.02 -12.65 2.49
CA TRP A 161 7.91 -11.81 3.31
C TRP A 161 8.34 -12.55 4.60
N PRO A 162 9.47 -12.18 5.23
CA PRO A 162 9.87 -12.75 6.52
C PRO A 162 8.99 -12.18 7.66
N LYS A 163 8.43 -13.07 8.50
CA LYS A 163 7.49 -12.68 9.56
C LYS A 163 8.17 -12.09 10.79
N THR A 164 9.32 -12.64 11.17
CA THR A 164 10.00 -12.25 12.40
C THR A 164 10.98 -11.13 12.12
N VAL A 165 11.08 -10.18 13.05
CA VAL A 165 12.11 -9.13 12.98
C VAL A 165 13.50 -9.76 13.02
N GLY A 166 14.37 -9.34 12.11
CA GLY A 166 15.72 -9.89 11.92
C GLY A 166 15.78 -11.02 10.89
N ASP A 167 14.67 -11.70 10.62
CA ASP A 167 14.64 -12.76 9.60
C ASP A 167 14.77 -12.17 8.19
N SER A 168 15.34 -12.99 7.32
CA SER A 168 15.46 -12.70 5.90
C SER A 168 14.95 -13.85 5.05
N MET A 169 14.54 -13.55 3.83
CA MET A 169 14.30 -14.55 2.80
C MET A 169 14.86 -14.09 1.46
N THR A 170 15.16 -15.05 0.59
CA THR A 170 15.59 -14.79 -0.78
C THR A 170 14.49 -15.20 -1.76
N SER A 171 14.24 -14.37 -2.76
CA SER A 171 13.34 -14.67 -3.87
C SER A 171 13.95 -14.15 -5.17
N GLY A 172 14.42 -15.06 -6.02
CA GLY A 172 15.27 -14.72 -7.15
C GLY A 172 16.51 -13.95 -6.70
N LEU A 173 16.73 -12.77 -7.28
CA LEU A 173 17.83 -11.86 -6.94
C LEU A 173 17.56 -10.96 -5.73
N CYS A 174 16.34 -10.96 -5.19
CA CYS A 174 15.97 -10.11 -4.07
C CYS A 174 16.21 -10.83 -2.74
N THR A 175 16.95 -10.20 -1.84
CA THR A 175 16.99 -10.54 -0.41
C THR A 175 16.11 -9.56 0.35
N ILE A 176 15.10 -10.08 1.05
CA ILE A 176 14.12 -9.31 1.81
C ILE A 176 14.39 -9.54 3.28
N VAL A 177 14.56 -8.47 4.05
CA VAL A 177 14.83 -8.51 5.49
C VAL A 177 13.72 -7.78 6.23
N ASN A 178 13.17 -8.39 7.27
CA ASN A 178 12.23 -7.73 8.17
C ASN A 178 13.01 -6.98 9.25
N LYS A 179 12.87 -5.66 9.25
CA LYS A 179 13.61 -4.77 10.16
C LYS A 179 12.80 -4.41 11.39
N LYS A 180 11.48 -4.38 11.27
CA LYS A 180 10.57 -3.95 12.34
C LYS A 180 9.16 -4.39 12.00
N VAL A 181 8.41 -4.79 13.01
CA VAL A 181 6.95 -4.95 12.95
C VAL A 181 6.34 -4.02 14.00
N THR A 182 5.29 -3.29 13.63
CA THR A 182 4.54 -2.39 14.51
C THR A 182 3.05 -2.57 14.24
N GLU A 183 2.24 -2.73 15.28
CA GLU A 183 0.79 -2.57 15.15
C GLU A 183 0.49 -1.07 15.13
N VAL A 184 0.07 -0.55 13.99
CA VAL A 184 -0.18 0.89 13.79
C VAL A 184 -1.59 1.26 14.21
N GLU A 185 -2.53 0.36 13.99
CA GLU A 185 -3.90 0.41 14.50
C GLU A 185 -4.36 -1.02 14.78
N LYS A 186 -5.47 -1.18 15.50
CA LYS A 186 -6.05 -2.49 15.79
C LYS A 186 -6.26 -3.26 14.48
N MET A 187 -5.68 -4.46 14.39
CA MET A 187 -5.73 -5.34 13.19
C MET A 187 -4.98 -4.78 11.96
N LEU A 188 -4.09 -3.80 12.15
CA LEU A 188 -3.26 -3.23 11.09
C LEU A 188 -1.79 -3.28 11.48
N LEU A 189 -1.03 -4.19 10.85
CA LEU A 189 0.38 -4.40 11.11
C LEU A 189 1.23 -3.74 10.01
N SER A 190 2.11 -2.82 10.38
CA SER A 190 3.16 -2.30 9.49
C SER A 190 4.46 -3.05 9.73
N THR A 191 5.04 -3.59 8.66
CA THR A 191 6.35 -4.24 8.65
C THR A 191 7.31 -3.43 7.78
N GLN A 192 8.43 -3.00 8.36
CA GLN A 192 9.49 -2.34 7.60
C GLN A 192 10.39 -3.39 6.96
N LEU A 193 10.41 -3.42 5.64
CA LEU A 193 11.21 -4.34 4.85
C LEU A 193 12.38 -3.60 4.18
N GLU A 194 13.55 -4.24 4.19
CA GLU A 194 14.68 -3.86 3.35
C GLU A 194 14.84 -4.93 2.27
N VAL A 195 14.71 -4.52 1.01
CA VAL A 195 14.86 -5.37 -0.18
C VAL A 195 16.16 -5.01 -0.86
N THR A 196 17.11 -5.94 -0.92
CA THR A 196 18.41 -5.73 -1.57
C THR A 196 18.52 -6.60 -2.82
N ALA A 197 18.93 -6.00 -3.93
CA ALA A 197 19.28 -6.68 -5.17
C ALA A 197 20.26 -5.82 -5.98
N ASN A 198 21.17 -6.44 -6.72
CA ASN A 198 22.15 -5.74 -7.58
C ASN A 198 22.94 -4.62 -6.87
N GLY A 199 23.26 -4.80 -5.60
CA GLY A 199 23.98 -3.79 -4.80
C GLY A 199 23.15 -2.57 -4.38
N GLU A 200 21.87 -2.52 -4.74
CA GLU A 200 20.93 -1.48 -4.30
C GLU A 200 20.01 -2.02 -3.20
N THR A 201 19.67 -1.15 -2.24
CA THR A 201 18.70 -1.45 -1.19
C THR A 201 17.49 -0.51 -1.31
N LEU A 202 16.30 -1.12 -1.42
CA LEU A 202 15.00 -0.47 -1.39
C LEU A 202 14.36 -0.67 -0.01
N LYS A 203 14.01 0.42 0.66
CA LYS A 203 13.12 0.38 1.83
C LYS A 203 11.66 0.34 1.39
N CYS A 204 10.90 -0.61 1.92
CA CYS A 204 9.50 -0.84 1.57
C CYS A 204 8.68 -1.05 2.86
N GLU A 205 7.55 -0.34 2.98
CA GLU A 205 6.62 -0.53 4.08
C GLU A 205 5.51 -1.52 3.69
N HIS A 206 5.43 -2.65 4.37
CA HIS A 206 4.40 -3.66 4.14
C HIS A 206 3.32 -3.56 5.23
N VAL A 207 2.14 -3.10 4.85
CA VAL A 207 0.98 -2.95 5.72
C VAL A 207 0.02 -4.12 5.50
N LEU A 208 -0.23 -4.90 6.54
CA LEU A 208 -1.16 -6.03 6.54
C LEU A 208 -2.39 -5.71 7.38
N TRP A 209 -3.58 -5.79 6.78
CA TRP A 209 -4.84 -5.76 7.50
C TRP A 209 -5.27 -7.19 7.84
N THR A 210 -5.31 -7.53 9.12
CA THR A 210 -5.62 -8.88 9.64
C THR A 210 -7.08 -9.06 10.06
N GLY A 211 -7.95 -8.09 9.80
CA GLY A 211 -9.30 -8.03 10.36
C GLY A 211 -10.39 -7.76 9.32
N TRP A 212 -10.13 -8.12 8.05
CA TRP A 212 -11.11 -8.01 6.97
C TRP A 212 -12.21 -9.08 7.08
#